data_AF-A0A5R2N7U4-F1
#
_entry.id   AF-A0A5R2N7U4-F1
#
_cell.length_a   1.000
_cell.length_b   1.000
_cell.length_c   1.000
_cell.angle_alpha   90.00
_cell.angle_beta   90.00
_cell.angle_gamma   90.00
#
_symmetry.space_group_name_H-M   'P 1'
#
loop_
_entity.id
_entity.type
_entity.pdbx_description
1 polymer ?
#
loop_
_entity_poly.entity_id
_entity_poly.type
_entity_poly.pdbx_seq_one_letter_code
_entity_poly.pdbx_strand_id
1 'polypeptide(L)' 'GHVSTAEQVDAIKAAWRVRLAGLFTDKPIPFRSQNGGDFPDRHTMADHVAPGQTGLAAHFADLIDA' A
#
# COMPACT_ATOMS: atom_id res chain seq x y z
N GLY A 1 20.22 2.65 5.21
CA GLY A 1 21.06 3.59 4.43
C GLY A 1 21.18 4.87 5.22
N HIS A 2 22.41 5.39 5.38
CA HIS A 2 22.63 6.65 6.07
C HIS A 2 22.64 7.80 5.05
N VAL A 3 21.97 8.91 5.36
CA VAL A 3 21.99 10.13 4.56
C VAL A 3 23.17 10.97 5.05
N SER A 4 24.18 11.19 4.21
CA SER A 4 25.45 11.78 4.63
C SER A 4 25.90 12.99 3.80
N THR A 5 25.18 13.33 2.72
CA THR A 5 25.53 14.49 1.88
C THR A 5 24.38 15.47 1.75
N ALA A 6 24.72 16.75 1.50
CA ALA A 6 23.74 17.79 1.22
C ALA A 6 22.92 17.47 -0.04
N GLU A 7 23.55 16.92 -1.07
CA GLU A 7 22.89 16.50 -2.31
C GLU A 7 21.82 15.43 -2.05
N GLN A 8 22.11 14.42 -1.22
CA GLN A 8 21.13 13.40 -0.85
C GLN A 8 19.95 14.01 -0.08
N VAL A 9 20.22 14.95 0.84
CA VAL A 9 19.18 15.66 1.57
C VAL A 9 18.28 16.45 0.62
N ASP A 10 18.85 17.12 -0.38
CA ASP A 10 18.08 17.92 -1.32
C ASP A 10 17.26 17.05 -2.28
N ALA A 11 17.78 15.89 -2.70
CA ALA A 11 17.01 14.88 -3.43
C ALA A 11 15.82 14.35 -2.60
N ILE A 12 16.03 14.08 -1.31
CA ILE A 12 14.95 13.66 -0.40
C ILE A 12 13.89 14.74 -0.25
N LYS A 13 14.29 16.01 -0.08
CA LYS A 13 13.34 17.13 -0.01
C LYS A 13 12.54 17.27 -1.31
N ALA A 14 13.18 17.09 -2.46
CA ALA A 14 12.50 17.14 -3.75
C ALA A 14 11.44 16.03 -3.88
N ALA A 15 11.82 14.78 -3.59
CA ALA A 15 10.89 13.65 -3.59
C ALA A 15 9.75 13.83 -2.57
N TRP A 16 10.05 14.37 -1.39
CA TRP A 16 9.05 14.65 -0.38
C TRP A 16 8.01 15.68 -0.84
N ARG A 17 8.44 16.77 -1.50
CA ARG A 17 7.52 17.77 -2.05
C ARG A 17 6.59 17.19 -3.12
N VAL A 18 7.09 16.29 -3.96
CA VAL A 18 6.26 15.59 -4.96
C VAL A 18 5.17 14.77 -4.26
N ARG A 19 5.52 13.99 -3.23
CA ARG A 19 4.54 13.19 -2.48
C ARG A 19 3.52 14.06 -1.73
N LEU A 20 3.92 15.22 -1.22
CA LEU A 20 2.99 16.17 -0.61
C LEU A 20 2.00 16.77 -1.62
N ALA A 21 2.47 17.05 -2.84
CA ALA A 21 1.60 17.56 -3.90
C ALA A 21 0.48 16.58 -4.26
N GLY A 22 0.75 15.27 -4.18
CA GLY A 22 -0.22 14.20 -4.44
C GLY A 22 -1.02 13.72 -3.22
N LEU A 23 -0.82 14.29 -2.02
CA LEU A 23 -1.28 13.69 -0.76
C LEU A 23 -2.78 13.35 -0.71
N PHE A 24 -3.62 14.15 -1.37
CA PHE A 24 -5.07 13.99 -1.38
C PHE A 24 -5.62 13.41 -2.69
N THR A 25 -4.76 13.17 -3.68
CA THR A 25 -5.17 12.78 -5.04
C THR A 25 -4.55 11.47 -5.51
N ASP A 26 -3.38 11.12 -4.99
CA ASP A 26 -2.74 9.86 -5.32
C ASP A 26 -3.62 8.69 -4.84
N LYS A 27 -3.70 7.65 -5.68
CA LYS A 27 -4.47 6.45 -5.34
C LYS A 27 -3.90 5.85 -4.04
N PRO A 28 -4.74 5.61 -3.01
CA PRO A 28 -4.29 4.92 -1.81
C PRO A 28 -3.77 3.53 -2.13
N ILE A 29 -2.94 2.99 -1.22
CA ILE A 29 -2.55 1.59 -1.30
C ILE A 29 -3.82 0.73 -1.10
N PRO A 30 -4.15 -0.19 -2.03
CA PRO A 30 -5.41 -0.91 -2.00
C PRO A 30 -5.37 -2.09 -1.04
N PHE A 31 -5.23 -1.83 0.26
CA PHE A 31 -5.34 -2.90 1.25
C PHE A 31 -6.77 -3.44 1.33
N ARG A 32 -6.90 -4.76 1.46
CA ARG A 32 -8.20 -5.43 1.69
C ARG A 32 -8.80 -4.97 3.01
N SER A 33 -10.11 -4.75 3.02
CA SER A 33 -10.84 -4.35 4.22
C SER A 33 -11.02 -5.52 5.18
N GLN A 34 -10.61 -5.36 6.45
CA GLN A 34 -10.78 -6.38 7.47
C GLN A 34 -12.26 -6.74 7.70
N ASN A 35 -13.15 -5.74 7.69
CA ASN A 35 -14.57 -5.93 7.97
C ASN A 35 -15.42 -5.88 6.68
N GLY A 36 -14.80 -6.09 5.52
CA GLY A 36 -15.45 -6.03 4.20
C GLY A 36 -15.94 -7.39 3.66
N GLY A 37 -15.73 -8.48 4.39
CA GLY A 37 -16.11 -9.85 3.97
C GLY A 37 -14.93 -10.75 3.62
N ASP A 38 -13.79 -10.18 3.23
CA ASP A 38 -12.56 -10.91 2.88
C ASP A 38 -11.98 -11.73 4.06
N PHE A 39 -12.31 -11.35 5.29
CA PHE A 39 -11.85 -11.99 6.53
C PHE A 39 -13.06 -12.40 7.39
N PRO A 40 -13.69 -13.57 7.12
CA PRO A 40 -14.95 -13.96 7.75
C PRO A 40 -14.87 -14.16 9.27
N ASP A 41 -13.71 -14.55 9.79
CA ASP A 41 -13.42 -14.70 11.22
C ASP A 41 -12.66 -13.49 11.80
N ARG A 42 -12.48 -12.41 11.01
CA ARG A 42 -11.71 -11.19 11.31
C ARG A 42 -10.20 -11.37 11.43
N HIS A 43 -9.65 -12.56 11.17
CA HIS A 43 -8.23 -12.87 11.38
C HIS A 43 -7.58 -13.58 10.18
N THR A 44 -8.32 -14.44 9.50
CA THR A 44 -7.89 -15.28 8.38
C THR A 44 -8.62 -14.86 7.11
N MET A 45 -7.87 -14.71 6.03
CA MET A 45 -8.45 -14.47 4.71
C MET A 45 -9.22 -15.70 4.25
N ALA A 46 -10.41 -15.52 3.68
CA ALA A 46 -11.16 -16.65 3.13
C ALA A 46 -10.44 -17.26 1.91
N ASP A 47 -10.53 -18.59 1.76
CA ASP A 47 -9.81 -19.36 0.74
C ASP A 47 -10.01 -18.85 -0.71
N HIS A 48 -11.14 -18.21 -0.98
CA HIS A 48 -11.52 -17.73 -2.30
C HIS A 48 -11.06 -16.30 -2.61
N VAL A 49 -10.54 -15.54 -1.64
CA VAL A 49 -10.25 -14.10 -1.78
C VAL A 49 -8.93 -13.84 -2.50
N ALA A 50 -7.91 -14.66 -2.26
CA ALA A 50 -6.64 -14.62 -2.98
C ALA A 50 -6.08 -16.04 -3.17
N PRO A 51 -6.74 -16.89 -3.99
CA PRO A 51 -6.39 -18.30 -4.09
C PRO A 51 -4.93 -18.51 -4.48
N GLY A 52 -4.21 -19.31 -3.70
CA GLY A 52 -2.80 -19.63 -3.95
C GLY A 52 -1.81 -18.52 -3.60
N GLN A 53 -2.25 -17.36 -3.13
CA GLN A 53 -1.37 -16.31 -2.61
C GLN A 53 -1.22 -16.42 -1.09
N THR A 54 -0.02 -16.14 -0.59
CA THR A 54 0.27 -16.09 0.85
C THR A 54 1.17 -14.90 1.18
N GLY A 55 1.26 -14.54 2.46
CA GLY A 55 2.08 -13.41 2.93
C GLY A 55 1.50 -12.05 2.59
N LEU A 56 2.34 -11.00 2.62
CA LEU A 56 1.89 -9.60 2.50
C LEU A 56 1.16 -9.30 1.18
N ALA A 57 1.53 -9.98 0.09
CA ALA A 57 0.93 -9.77 -1.23
C ALA A 57 -0.57 -10.09 -1.27
N ALA A 58 -1.02 -11.10 -0.51
CA ALA A 58 -2.43 -11.47 -0.45
C ALA A 58 -3.32 -10.33 0.07
N HIS A 59 -2.77 -9.41 0.86
CA HIS A 59 -3.51 -8.30 1.48
C HIS A 59 -3.77 -7.12 0.54
N PHE A 60 -3.26 -7.15 -0.70
CA PHE A 60 -3.63 -6.18 -1.72
C PHE A 60 -4.88 -6.67 -2.44
N ALA A 61 -5.89 -5.81 -2.53
CA ALA A 61 -7.08 -6.06 -3.34
C ALA A 61 -6.70 -5.94 -4.82
N ASP A 62 -7.29 -6.78 -5.65
CA ASP A 62 -7.21 -6.60 -7.09
C ASP A 62 -7.86 -5.26 -7.41
N LEU A 63 -7.09 -4.36 -8.00
CA LEU A 63 -7.60 -3.10 -8.53
C LEU A 63 -8.44 -3.44 -9.77
N ILE A 64 -9.67 -3.89 -9.57
CA ILE A 64 -10.68 -3.81 -10.63
C ILE A 64 -10.91 -2.32 -10.82
N ASP A 65 -10.53 -1.79 -11.98
CA ASP A 65 -10.66 -0.37 -12.32
C ASP A 65 -12.05 0.14 -11.89
N ALA A 66 -12.05 1.04 -10.91
CA ALA A 66 -13.21 1.81 -10.46
C ALA A 66 -13.24 3.16 -11.17
#